data_AF-A0A9P7ZIP0-F1
#
_entry.id   AF-A0A9P7ZIP0-F1
#
_cell.length_a   1.000
_cell.length_b   1.000
_cell.length_c   1.000
_cell.angle_alpha   90.00
_cell.angle_beta   90.00
_cell.angle_gamma   90.00
#
_symmetry.space_group_name_H-M   'P 1'
#
loop_
_entity.id
_entity.type
_entity.pdbx_description
1 polymer ?
#
loop_
_entity_poly.entity_id
_entity_poly.type
_entity_poly.pdbx_seq_one_letter_code
_entity_poly.pdbx_strand_id
1 'polypeptide(L)'
;MSPAALLSSPGPEPEARDFSLTAPNSPSLKNDKNDQNNYDVIIVGGGFAGVGAAIGARQALPTGRILVLESESCLGGAGTPRGVYSLCGLWTCTDRPPRTVGAIWDDLHKLLLETGATTLKPTRHRGVF
;
A
#
# COMPACT_ATOMS: atom_id res chain seq x y z
N MET A 1 2.50 37.48 40.50
CA MET A 1 2.57 36.28 39.63
C MET A 1 2.00 36.64 38.26
N SER A 2 2.84 36.70 37.23
CA SER A 2 2.60 36.15 35.88
C SER A 2 3.68 36.65 34.92
N PRO A 3 4.49 35.77 34.33
CA PRO A 3 5.27 36.10 33.14
C PRO A 3 4.62 35.57 31.85
N ALA A 4 4.75 36.39 30.79
CA ALA A 4 4.92 36.10 29.35
C ALA A 4 5.12 34.63 28.92
N ALA A 5 4.85 34.14 27.70
CA ALA A 5 4.29 34.60 26.43
C ALA A 5 4.34 33.36 25.48
N LEU A 6 3.79 33.50 24.26
CA LEU A 6 4.09 32.74 23.03
C LEU A 6 3.43 31.37 22.76
N LEU A 7 2.54 31.43 21.75
CA LEU A 7 2.45 30.57 20.57
C LEU A 7 2.41 29.04 20.75
N SER A 8 1.28 28.45 20.36
CA SER A 8 1.26 27.67 19.12
C SER A 8 -0.17 27.61 18.56
N SER A 9 -0.31 28.04 17.31
CA SER A 9 -1.48 27.79 16.48
C SER A 9 -1.84 26.30 16.48
N PRO A 10 -3.12 25.92 16.34
CA PRO A 10 -3.44 24.53 16.03
C PRO A 10 -2.65 24.15 14.77
N GLY A 11 -1.81 23.13 14.89
CA GLY A 11 -1.08 22.58 13.75
C GLY A 11 -2.08 22.22 12.64
N PRO A 12 -1.65 22.21 11.36
CA PRO A 12 -2.54 21.86 10.27
C PRO A 12 -3.15 20.49 10.57
N GLU A 13 -4.48 20.42 10.60
CA GLU A 13 -5.19 19.15 10.58
C GLU A 13 -4.64 18.31 9.42
N PRO A 14 -4.51 16.99 9.57
CA PRO A 14 -4.05 16.15 8.49
C PRO A 14 -5.06 16.25 7.34
N GLU A 15 -4.71 17.05 6.32
CA GLU A 15 -5.48 17.14 5.08
C GLU A 15 -5.75 15.73 4.60
N ALA A 16 -7.04 15.42 4.40
CA ALA A 16 -7.48 14.19 3.79
C ALA A 16 -6.79 14.06 2.43
N ARG A 17 -5.77 13.19 2.37
CA ARG A 17 -4.98 12.97 1.17
C ARG A 17 -5.84 12.21 0.17
N ASP A 18 -6.19 12.87 -0.93
CA ASP A 18 -6.88 12.27 -2.06
C ASP A 18 -6.11 11.03 -2.55
N PHE A 19 -6.61 9.86 -2.17
CA PHE A 19 -6.30 8.61 -2.84
C PHE A 19 -7.32 8.45 -3.96
N SER A 20 -7.01 8.98 -5.16
CA SER A 20 -7.84 8.70 -6.33
C SER A 20 -7.52 7.29 -6.84
N LEU A 21 -8.31 6.33 -6.40
CA LEU A 21 -8.41 5.00 -7.02
C LEU A 21 -9.27 5.16 -8.28
N THR A 22 -8.64 5.33 -9.44
CA THR A 22 -9.40 5.40 -10.70
C THR A 22 -9.58 3.97 -11.22
N ALA A 23 -10.77 3.40 -10.98
CA ALA A 23 -11.20 2.17 -11.62
C ALA A 23 -11.29 2.37 -13.16
N PRO A 24 -11.11 1.31 -13.97
CA PRO A 24 -10.97 1.42 -15.43
C PRO A 24 -12.26 1.79 -16.19
N ASN A 25 -13.37 1.98 -15.47
CA ASN A 25 -14.66 2.36 -16.05
C ASN A 25 -15.13 3.76 -15.63
N SER A 26 -14.20 4.68 -15.35
CA SER A 26 -14.54 6.10 -15.22
C SER A 26 -14.81 6.72 -16.61
N PRO A 27 -15.96 7.38 -16.84
CA PRO A 27 -16.36 7.89 -18.14
C PRO A 27 -15.41 8.99 -18.59
N SER A 28 -14.66 8.71 -19.67
CA SER A 28 -13.87 9.65 -20.46
C SER A 28 -12.93 10.56 -19.66
N LEU A 29 -11.63 10.24 -19.69
CA LEU A 29 -10.60 11.26 -19.64
C LEU A 29 -10.90 12.25 -20.78
N LYS A 30 -11.57 13.35 -20.45
CA LYS A 30 -11.71 14.49 -21.35
C LYS A 30 -10.29 14.92 -21.69
N ASN A 31 -10.02 14.99 -22.98
CA ASN A 31 -8.72 15.30 -23.53
C ASN A 31 -8.48 16.80 -23.39
N ASP A 32 -8.30 17.25 -22.15
CA ASP A 32 -8.00 18.63 -21.82
C ASP A 32 -6.51 18.83 -22.12
N LYS A 33 -6.23 19.29 -23.34
CA LYS A 33 -4.87 19.46 -23.90
C LYS A 33 -3.96 20.44 -23.13
N ASN A 34 -4.32 20.85 -21.90
CA ASN A 34 -3.61 21.86 -21.13
C ASN A 34 -3.30 21.52 -19.67
N ASP A 35 -3.75 20.37 -19.14
CA ASP A 35 -3.22 19.86 -17.87
C ASP A 35 -2.28 18.71 -18.20
N GLN A 36 -0.99 19.02 -18.33
CA GLN A 36 0.05 18.00 -18.19
C GLN A 36 -0.03 17.48 -16.76
N ASN A 37 -0.91 16.50 -16.52
CA ASN A 37 -0.90 15.66 -15.33
C ASN A 37 0.38 14.81 -15.37
N ASN A 38 1.51 15.48 -15.17
CA ASN A 38 2.79 14.83 -15.01
C ASN A 38 2.75 14.09 -13.68
N TYR A 39 3.03 12.80 -13.75
CA TYR A 39 3.27 11.94 -12.62
C TYR A 39 4.76 11.65 -12.56
N ASP A 40 5.33 11.70 -11.37
CA ASP A 40 6.72 11.33 -11.12
C ASP A 40 6.89 9.80 -11.16
N VAL A 41 5.84 9.08 -10.74
CA VAL A 41 5.80 7.62 -10.72
C VAL A 41 4.44 7.13 -11.19
N ILE A 42 4.44 6.22 -12.17
CA ILE A 42 3.25 5.51 -12.63
C ILE A 42 3.43 4.03 -12.31
N ILE A 43 2.46 3.45 -11.61
CA ILE A 43 2.42 2.05 -11.21
C ILE A 43 1.25 1.40 -11.93
N VAL A 44 1.54 0.35 -12.68
CA VAL A 44 0.52 -0.41 -13.42
C VAL A 44 0.28 -1.74 -12.69
N GLY A 45 -0.94 -1.90 -12.20
CA GLY A 45 -1.39 -2.99 -11.33
C GLY A 45 -1.46 -2.57 -9.87
N GLY A 46 -2.61 -2.82 -9.23
CA GLY A 46 -2.91 -2.56 -7.83
C GLY A 46 -2.84 -3.82 -6.95
N GLY A 47 -2.13 -4.87 -7.40
CA GLY A 47 -1.83 -6.05 -6.59
C GLY A 47 -0.85 -5.78 -5.44
N PHE A 48 -0.49 -6.82 -4.67
CA PHE A 48 0.46 -6.70 -3.55
C PHE A 48 1.76 -5.98 -3.93
N ALA A 49 2.34 -6.31 -5.09
CA ALA A 49 3.54 -5.67 -5.60
C ALA A 49 3.32 -4.18 -5.93
N GLY A 50 2.19 -3.85 -6.58
CA GLY A 50 1.87 -2.47 -6.96
C GLY A 50 1.55 -1.58 -5.77
N VAL A 51 0.79 -2.09 -4.80
CA VAL A 51 0.53 -1.39 -3.52
C VAL A 51 1.84 -1.19 -2.74
N GLY A 52 2.69 -2.21 -2.68
CA GLY A 52 4.04 -2.08 -2.10
C GLY A 52 4.87 -1.00 -2.82
N ALA A 53 4.87 -1.00 -4.14
CA ALA A 53 5.56 0.04 -4.92
C ALA A 53 4.99 1.43 -4.64
N ALA A 54 3.67 1.59 -4.51
CA ALA A 54 3.03 2.87 -4.24
C ALA A 54 3.40 3.44 -2.86
N ILE A 55 3.40 2.58 -1.84
CA ILE A 55 3.82 2.95 -0.48
C ILE A 55 5.30 3.34 -0.48
N GLY A 56 6.16 2.53 -1.09
CA GLY A 56 7.59 2.81 -1.19
C GLY A 56 7.88 4.11 -1.96
N ALA A 57 7.19 4.32 -3.08
CA ALA A 57 7.28 5.56 -3.86
C ALA A 57 6.83 6.77 -3.04
N ARG A 58 5.76 6.66 -2.24
CA ARG A 58 5.30 7.77 -1.38
C ARG A 58 6.28 8.05 -0.24
N GLN A 59 6.92 7.03 0.33
CA GLN A 59 7.94 7.20 1.35
C GLN A 59 9.20 7.86 0.78
N ALA A 60 9.62 7.45 -0.43
CA ALA A 60 10.80 8.00 -1.10
C ALA A 60 10.56 9.41 -1.66
N LEU A 61 9.33 9.70 -2.13
CA LEU A 61 8.95 10.97 -2.72
C LEU A 61 7.66 11.52 -2.06
N PRO A 62 7.78 12.13 -0.87
CA PRO A 62 6.61 12.57 -0.08
C PRO A 62 5.71 13.58 -0.78
N THR A 63 6.28 14.43 -1.65
CA THR A 63 5.58 15.46 -2.42
C THR A 63 5.32 15.05 -3.87
N GLY A 64 5.64 13.81 -4.24
CA GLY A 64 5.54 13.31 -5.61
C GLY A 64 4.13 12.98 -6.02
N ARG A 65 3.84 13.19 -7.31
CA ARG A 65 2.60 12.77 -7.94
C ARG A 65 2.74 11.32 -8.38
N ILE A 66 2.04 10.43 -7.66
CA ILE A 66 2.08 8.99 -7.89
C ILE A 66 0.72 8.56 -8.43
N LEU A 67 0.71 7.91 -9.59
CA LEU A 67 -0.47 7.31 -10.19
C LEU A 67 -0.42 5.80 -10.05
N VAL A 68 -1.50 5.20 -9.55
CA VAL A 68 -1.71 3.75 -9.59
C VAL A 68 -2.87 3.45 -10.54
N LEU A 69 -2.61 2.61 -11.53
CA LEU A 69 -3.60 2.13 -12.48
C LEU A 69 -3.96 0.69 -12.14
N GLU A 70 -5.24 0.39 -11.97
CA GLU A 70 -5.74 -0.96 -11.73
C GLU A 70 -6.83 -1.28 -12.76
N SER A 71 -6.75 -2.49 -13.32
CA SER A 71 -7.69 -3.06 -14.28
C SER A 71 -8.98 -3.59 -13.65
N GLU A 72 -8.96 -3.85 -12.35
CA GLU A 72 -10.09 -4.34 -11.58
C GLU A 72 -10.78 -3.20 -10.79
N SER A 73 -11.95 -3.47 -10.22
CA SER A 73 -12.67 -2.51 -9.37
C SER A 73 -12.14 -2.43 -7.93
N CYS A 74 -11.02 -3.10 -7.63
CA CYS A 74 -10.43 -3.14 -6.29
C CYS A 74 -8.92 -3.38 -6.34
N LEU A 75 -8.22 -2.94 -5.28
CA LEU A 75 -6.81 -3.28 -5.05
C LEU A 75 -6.67 -4.70 -4.49
N GLY A 76 -5.45 -5.24 -4.52
CA GLY A 76 -5.08 -6.55 -4.00
C GLY A 76 -4.82 -7.61 -5.07
N GLY A 77 -5.04 -7.31 -6.35
CA GLY A 77 -4.64 -8.18 -7.46
C GLY A 77 -5.37 -9.53 -7.41
N ALA A 78 -4.67 -10.66 -7.37
CA ALA A 78 -5.32 -11.96 -7.19
C ALA A 78 -5.80 -12.23 -5.75
N GLY A 79 -5.35 -11.44 -4.77
CA GLY A 79 -5.73 -11.62 -3.37
C GLY A 79 -7.21 -11.33 -3.13
N THR A 80 -7.71 -10.19 -3.62
CA THR A 80 -9.07 -9.72 -3.33
C THR A 80 -10.15 -10.47 -4.14
N PRO A 81 -10.20 -10.39 -5.49
CA PRO A 81 -11.24 -11.03 -6.29
C PRO A 81 -11.13 -12.55 -6.36
N ARG A 82 -9.94 -13.14 -6.15
CA ARG A 82 -9.67 -14.57 -6.38
C ARG A 82 -9.23 -15.31 -5.12
N GLY A 83 -9.13 -14.63 -3.98
CA GLY A 83 -8.78 -15.24 -2.70
C GLY A 83 -7.36 -15.82 -2.63
N VAL A 84 -6.44 -15.36 -3.49
CA VAL A 84 -5.07 -15.89 -3.54
C VAL A 84 -4.20 -15.17 -2.51
N TYR A 85 -4.18 -15.71 -1.30
CA TYR A 85 -3.39 -15.17 -0.17
C TYR A 85 -2.06 -15.90 0.05
N SER A 86 -1.79 -16.97 -0.71
CA SER A 86 -0.52 -17.68 -0.67
C SER A 86 0.57 -16.86 -1.38
N LEU A 87 1.35 -16.11 -0.60
CA LEU A 87 2.48 -15.34 -1.10
C LEU A 87 3.73 -16.22 -1.15
N CYS A 88 3.96 -16.83 -2.30
CA CYS A 88 5.16 -17.63 -2.55
C CYS A 88 6.43 -16.76 -2.36
N GLY A 89 7.42 -17.33 -1.67
CA GLY A 89 8.70 -16.64 -1.43
C GLY A 89 8.69 -15.64 -0.27
N LEU A 90 7.58 -15.48 0.45
CA LEU A 90 7.56 -14.67 1.68
C LEU A 90 8.36 -15.32 2.81
N TRP A 91 8.31 -16.64 2.87
CA TRP A 91 9.04 -17.49 3.79
C TRP A 91 9.82 -18.54 3.02
N THR A 92 11.02 -18.88 3.47
CA THR A 92 11.76 -20.02 2.90
C THR A 92 11.12 -21.34 3.30
N CYS A 93 11.27 -22.39 2.49
CA CYS A 93 10.70 -23.71 2.77
C CYS A 93 11.64 -24.59 3.64
N THR A 94 12.09 -24.09 4.79
CA THR A 94 12.99 -24.82 5.71
C THR A 94 12.28 -25.21 7.02
N ASP A 95 12.94 -26.00 7.88
CA ASP A 95 12.36 -26.39 9.19
C ASP A 95 12.16 -25.20 10.13
N ARG A 96 13.00 -24.16 9.97
CA ARG A 96 12.88 -22.89 10.67
C ARG A 96 12.83 -21.78 9.62
N PRO A 97 11.68 -21.52 9.01
CA PRO A 97 11.60 -20.64 7.85
C PRO A 97 11.95 -19.20 8.25
N PRO A 98 13.10 -18.63 7.83
CA PRO A 98 13.26 -17.19 7.84
C PRO A 98 12.30 -16.54 6.85
N ARG A 99 11.88 -15.32 7.19
CA ARG A 99 11.19 -14.41 6.29
C ARG A 99 12.19 -13.92 5.24
N THR A 100 11.80 -13.95 3.97
CA THR A 100 12.68 -13.56 2.84
C THR A 100 12.40 -12.13 2.39
N VAL A 101 11.19 -11.61 2.60
CA VAL A 101 10.76 -10.27 2.20
C VAL A 101 10.32 -9.47 3.44
N GLY A 102 10.88 -8.27 3.63
CA GLY A 102 10.56 -7.37 4.75
C GLY A 102 10.07 -5.98 4.30
N ALA A 103 10.35 -4.94 5.09
CA ALA A 103 9.95 -3.55 4.88
C ALA A 103 8.43 -3.36 4.92
N ILE A 104 7.79 -2.96 3.82
CA ILE A 104 6.34 -2.72 3.77
C ILE A 104 5.55 -3.97 4.18
N TRP A 105 6.10 -5.16 3.90
CA TRP A 105 5.50 -6.40 4.36
C TRP A 105 5.52 -6.54 5.88
N ASP A 106 6.53 -6.03 6.58
CA ASP A 106 6.59 -6.09 8.03
C ASP A 106 5.47 -5.29 8.67
N ASP A 107 5.20 -4.09 8.13
CA ASP A 107 4.10 -3.22 8.57
C ASP A 107 2.74 -3.89 8.30
N LEU A 108 2.56 -4.45 7.11
CA LEU A 108 1.32 -5.16 6.75
C LEU A 108 1.11 -6.40 7.61
N HIS A 109 2.15 -7.21 7.81
CA HIS A 109 2.07 -8.41 8.61
C HIS A 109 1.76 -8.09 10.08
N LYS A 110 2.31 -7.00 10.61
CA LYS A 110 1.96 -6.48 11.94
C LYS A 110 0.48 -6.13 12.03
N LEU A 111 -0.06 -5.38 11.08
CA LEU A 111 -1.49 -5.02 11.06
C LEU A 111 -2.40 -6.26 10.95
N LEU A 112 -2.01 -7.23 10.12
CA LEU A 112 -2.73 -8.50 9.98
C LEU A 112 -2.68 -9.32 11.27
N LEU A 113 -1.58 -9.27 12.04
CA LEU A 113 -1.49 -9.91 13.36
C LEU A 113 -2.42 -9.23 14.36
N GLU A 114 -2.45 -7.89 14.39
CA GLU A 114 -3.30 -7.10 15.28
C GLU A 114 -4.80 -7.34 15.03
N THR A 115 -5.16 -7.65 13.79
CA THR A 115 -6.55 -7.95 13.39
C THR A 115 -6.91 -9.44 13.46
N GLY A 116 -5.95 -10.31 13.84
CA GLY A 116 -6.16 -11.76 13.89
C GLY A 116 -6.31 -12.43 12.51
N ALA A 117 -5.93 -11.74 11.44
CA ALA A 117 -6.06 -12.21 10.06
C ALA A 117 -4.87 -13.08 9.58
N THR A 118 -3.83 -13.25 10.40
CA THR A 118 -2.64 -14.06 10.08
C THR A 118 -2.00 -14.68 11.32
N THR A 119 -1.03 -15.57 11.13
CA THR A 119 -0.21 -16.18 12.18
C THR A 119 1.21 -15.59 12.21
N LEU A 120 1.84 -15.56 13.39
CA LEU A 120 3.19 -14.98 13.58
C LEU A 120 4.27 -15.64 12.69
N LYS A 121 4.13 -16.95 12.48
CA LYS A 121 4.99 -17.78 11.64
C LYS A 121 4.11 -18.54 10.64
N PRO A 122 4.65 -18.96 9.48
CA PRO A 122 3.92 -19.77 8.54
C PRO A 122 3.56 -21.11 9.21
N THR A 123 2.31 -21.53 9.05
CA THR A 123 1.80 -22.75 9.66
C THR A 123 1.84 -23.85 8.61
N ARG A 124 2.52 -24.97 8.90
CA ARG A 124 2.46 -26.14 8.02
C ARG A 124 1.14 -26.86 8.23
N HIS A 125 0.38 -27.05 7.16
CA HIS A 125 -0.78 -27.92 7.14
C HIS A 125 -0.42 -29.24 6.45
N ARG A 126 -0.50 -30.36 7.17
CA ARG A 126 -0.17 -31.71 6.64
C ARG A 126 1.23 -31.82 6.03
N GLY A 127 2.20 -31.14 6.62
CA GLY A 127 3.61 -31.15 6.18
C GLY A 127 3.94 -30.16 5.05
N VAL A 128 2.92 -29.52 4.46
CA VAL A 128 3.06 -28.52 3.40
C VAL A 128 2.81 -27.13 3.99
N PHE A 129 3.51 -26.11 3.49
CA PHE A 129 3.26 -24.71 3.84
C PHE A 129 2.00 -24.18 3.15
#